data_AF-A0AA37MQJ8-F1
#
_entry.id   AF-A0AA37MQJ8-F1
#
_cell.length_a   1.000
_cell.length_b   1.000
_cell.length_c   1.000
_cell.angle_alpha   90.00
_cell.angle_beta   90.00
_cell.angle_gamma   90.00
#
_symmetry.space_group_name_H-M   'P 1'
#
loop_
_entity.id
_entity.type
_entity.pdbx_description
1 polymer ?
#
loop_
_entity_poly.entity_id
_entity_poly.type
_entity_poly.pdbx_seq_one_letter_code
_entity_poly.pdbx_strand_id
1 'polypeptide(L)'
;MPTKPETFFVGKDVALALGDSKPENAISTHVDIEDKTTTLIQGTGSNYKSKVVIINESGLYSLILSSKLPQAKAFKRWVTSEVLPQIRQTGG
;
A
#
# COMPACT_ATOMS: atom_id res chain seq x y z
N MET A 1 2.23 24.71 -9.14
CA MET A 1 1.88 23.68 -10.16
C MET A 1 1.05 22.62 -9.45
N PRO A 2 0.03 22.01 -10.08
CA PRO A 2 -0.92 21.17 -9.37
C PRO A 2 -0.21 19.89 -8.93
N THR A 3 0.08 19.78 -7.64
CA THR A 3 0.50 18.51 -7.04
C THR A 3 -0.66 17.54 -7.24
N LYS A 4 -0.47 16.53 -8.09
CA LYS A 4 -1.43 15.42 -8.23
C LYS A 4 -1.82 15.00 -6.80
N PRO A 5 -3.11 14.92 -6.45
CA PRO A 5 -3.51 14.50 -5.12
C PRO A 5 -3.06 13.06 -4.92
N GLU A 6 -1.91 12.88 -4.29
CA GLU A 6 -1.39 11.56 -3.94
C GLU A 6 -2.26 11.02 -2.81
N THR A 7 -2.91 9.90 -3.10
CA THR A 7 -3.74 9.21 -2.12
C THR A 7 -2.83 8.39 -1.23
N PHE A 8 -2.97 8.60 0.07
CA PHE A 8 -2.24 7.87 1.09
C PHE A 8 -3.16 6.89 1.80
N PHE A 9 -2.64 5.71 2.10
CA PHE A 9 -3.37 4.61 2.75
C PHE A 9 -2.75 4.27 4.09
N VAL A 10 -3.57 3.88 5.06
CA VAL A 10 -3.07 3.37 6.33
C VAL A 10 -2.51 1.97 6.10
N GLY A 11 -1.18 1.83 6.12
CA GLY A 11 -0.52 0.56 5.79
C GLY A 11 -0.94 -0.58 6.71
N LYS A 12 -1.27 -0.27 7.97
CA LYS A 12 -1.78 -1.26 8.93
C LYS A 12 -3.09 -1.88 8.46
N ASP A 13 -4.05 -1.06 8.02
CA ASP A 13 -5.37 -1.52 7.61
C ASP A 13 -5.29 -2.30 6.31
N VAL A 14 -4.41 -1.87 5.39
CA VAL A 14 -4.12 -2.59 4.15
C VAL A 14 -3.54 -3.97 4.44
N ALA A 15 -2.51 -4.07 5.28
CA ALA A 15 -1.90 -5.35 5.62
C ALA A 15 -2.87 -6.28 6.37
N LEU A 16 -3.71 -5.74 7.25
CA LEU A 16 -4.78 -6.50 7.90
C LEU A 16 -5.83 -7.02 6.90
N ALA A 17 -6.25 -6.19 5.93
CA ALA A 17 -7.15 -6.60 4.87
C ALA A 17 -6.53 -7.68 3.96
N LEU A 18 -5.20 -7.68 3.84
CA LEU A 18 -4.43 -8.71 3.13
C LEU A 18 -4.17 -9.97 3.97
N GLY A 19 -4.70 -10.04 5.20
CA GLY A 19 -4.62 -11.21 6.06
C GLY A 19 -3.27 -11.38 6.77
N ASP A 20 -2.41 -10.37 6.77
CA ASP A 20 -1.14 -10.42 7.49
C ASP A 20 -1.38 -10.38 9.01
N SER A 21 -0.90 -11.40 9.72
CA SER A 21 -0.98 -11.46 11.19
C SER A 21 -0.13 -10.38 11.87
N LYS A 22 0.90 -9.86 11.17
CA LYS A 22 1.82 -8.83 11.67
C LYS A 22 1.94 -7.71 10.64
N PRO A 23 1.00 -6.75 10.63
CA PRO A 23 0.98 -5.69 9.62
C PRO A 23 2.26 -4.85 9.61
N GLU A 24 2.84 -4.55 10.78
CA GLU A 24 4.09 -3.77 10.87
C GLU A 24 5.27 -4.46 10.18
N ASN A 25 5.38 -5.79 10.31
CA ASN A 25 6.42 -6.56 9.65
C ASN A 25 6.18 -6.61 8.14
N ALA A 26 4.94 -6.85 7.71
CA ALA A 26 4.59 -6.88 6.30
C ALA A 26 4.95 -5.56 5.61
N ILE A 27 4.59 -4.42 6.22
CA ILE A 27 4.95 -3.09 5.70
C ILE A 27 6.47 -2.88 5.73
N SER A 28 7.15 -3.31 6.78
CA SER A 28 8.61 -3.15 6.87
C SER A 28 9.36 -3.96 5.81
N THR A 29 8.92 -5.19 5.54
CA THR A 29 9.57 -6.15 4.64
C THR A 29 9.20 -5.95 3.16
N HIS A 30 7.98 -5.50 2.88
CA HIS A 30 7.46 -5.45 1.50
C HIS A 30 7.27 -4.05 0.94
N VAL A 31 7.32 -3.00 1.77
CA VAL A 31 7.20 -1.61 1.30
C VAL A 31 8.54 -0.92 1.43
N ASP A 32 8.98 -0.29 0.34
CA ASP A 32 10.21 0.50 0.30
C ASP A 32 10.11 1.73 1.21
N ILE A 33 11.27 2.24 1.64
CA ILE A 33 11.33 3.37 2.56
C ILE A 33 10.78 4.67 1.95
N GLU A 34 10.88 4.81 0.62
CA GLU A 34 10.36 5.95 -0.13
C GLU A 34 8.83 5.91 -0.24
N ASP A 35 8.24 4.72 -0.13
CA ASP A 35 6.80 4.48 -0.28
C ASP A 35 6.04 4.43 1.05
N LYS A 36 6.74 4.59 2.18
CA LYS A 36 6.15 4.60 3.53
C LYS A 36 6.59 5.82 4.34
N THR A 37 5.63 6.44 5.00
CA THR A 37 5.85 7.54 5.95
C THR A 37 5.18 7.23 7.28
N THR A 38 5.85 7.55 8.38
CA THR A 38 5.24 7.43 9.71
C THR A 38 4.69 8.76 10.14
N THR A 39 3.40 8.81 10.43
CA THR A 39 2.72 10.01 10.94
C THR A 39 2.23 9.75 12.36
N LEU A 40 2.30 10.78 13.20
CA LEU A 40 1.71 10.78 14.52
C LEU A 40 0.27 11.26 14.39
N ILE A 41 -0.68 10.36 14.62
CA ILE A 41 -2.09 10.73 14.68
C ILE A 41 -2.41 10.98 16.15
N GLN A 42 -2.89 12.18 16.44
CA GLN A 42 -3.39 12.55 17.77
C GLN A 42 -4.91 12.49 17.73
N GLY A 43 -5.50 11.67 18.59
CA GLY A 43 -6.95 11.68 18.80
C GLY A 43 -7.36 12.99 19.48
N THR A 44 -8.46 13.59 19.03
CA THR A 44 -9.02 14.79 19.65
C THR A 44 -9.37 14.49 21.11
N GLY A 45 -8.61 15.06 22.05
CA GLY A 45 -8.81 14.87 23.50
C GLY A 45 -7.91 13.84 24.18
N SER A 46 -7.00 13.17 23.46
CA SER A 46 -6.03 12.26 24.06
C SER A 46 -4.58 12.74 23.89
N ASN A 47 -3.78 12.65 24.96
CA ASN A 47 -2.33 12.90 24.93
C ASN A 47 -1.55 11.74 24.28
N TYR A 48 -2.24 10.68 23.87
CA TYR A 48 -1.66 9.53 23.18
C TYR A 48 -1.47 9.84 21.70
N LYS A 49 -0.20 9.98 21.31
CA LYS A 49 0.20 10.04 19.90
C LYS A 49 0.40 8.61 19.41
N SER A 50 -0.50 8.12 18.57
CA SER A 50 -0.33 6.82 17.93
C SER A 50 0.54 6.99 16.69
N LYS A 51 1.66 6.24 16.62
CA LYS A 51 2.46 6.13 15.40
C LYS A 51 1.69 5.27 14.41
N VAL A 52 1.32 5.85 13.28
CA VAL A 52 0.65 5.14 12.19
C VAL A 52 1.54 5.21 10.96
N VAL A 53 1.75 4.06 10.33
CA VAL A 53 2.47 3.98 9.06
C VAL A 53 1.47 4.19 7.94
N ILE A 54 1.74 5.20 7.12
CA ILE A 54 0.96 5.56 5.95
C ILE A 54 1.80 5.24 4.71
N ILE A 55 1.20 4.66 3.70
CA ILE A 55 1.85 4.25 2.45
C ILE A 55 1.21 4.97 1.27
N ASN A 56 2.00 5.26 0.24
CA ASN A 56 1.48 5.79 -1.02
C ASN A 56 0.88 4.64 -1.88
N GLU A 57 0.44 4.96 -3.09
CA GLU A 57 -0.11 3.98 -4.02
C GLU A 57 0.91 2.91 -4.45
N SER A 58 2.19 3.29 -4.62
CA SER A 58 3.27 2.35 -4.92
C SER A 58 3.45 1.31 -3.81
N GLY A 59 3.52 1.76 -2.55
CA GLY A 59 3.61 0.88 -1.38
C GLY A 59 2.38 -0.01 -1.21
N LEU A 60 1.19 0.49 -1.55
CA LEU A 60 -0.03 -0.32 -1.59
C LEU A 60 0.12 -1.47 -2.60
N TYR A 61 0.58 -1.19 -3.82
CA TYR A 61 0.80 -2.24 -4.82
C TYR A 61 1.87 -3.23 -4.38
N SER A 62 2.95 -2.77 -3.76
CA SER A 62 3.99 -3.66 -3.24
C SER A 62 3.42 -4.66 -2.22
N LEU A 63 2.55 -4.23 -1.31
CA LEU A 63 1.84 -5.13 -0.37
C LEU A 63 0.89 -6.10 -1.07
N ILE A 64 0.10 -5.62 -2.03
CA ILE A 64 -0.83 -6.49 -2.78
C ILE A 64 -0.04 -7.55 -3.55
N LEU A 65 1.07 -7.18 -4.18
CA LEU A 65 1.90 -8.08 -4.97
C LEU A 65 2.69 -9.08 -4.12
N SER A 66 2.99 -8.76 -2.86
CA SER A 66 3.65 -9.65 -1.90
C SER A 66 2.68 -10.58 -1.17
N SER A 67 1.39 -10.23 -1.12
CA SER A 67 0.38 -11.01 -0.40
C SER A 67 0.18 -12.40 -1.00
N LYS A 68 -0.06 -13.38 -0.12
CA LYS A 68 -0.31 -14.78 -0.49
C LYS A 68 -1.78 -15.07 -0.77
N LEU A 69 -2.67 -14.09 -0.57
CA LEU A 69 -4.10 -14.27 -0.76
C LEU A 69 -4.45 -14.64 -2.21
N PRO A 70 -5.48 -15.49 -2.42
CA PRO A 70 -5.98 -15.79 -3.76
C PRO A 70 -6.38 -14.53 -4.54
N GLN A 71 -6.97 -13.53 -3.88
CA GLN A 71 -7.36 -12.26 -4.52
C GLN A 71 -6.13 -11.47 -5.00
N ALA A 72 -5.08 -11.40 -4.18
CA ALA A 72 -3.81 -10.76 -4.54
C ALA A 72 -3.15 -11.45 -5.75
N LYS A 73 -3.16 -12.79 -5.80
CA LYS A 73 -2.67 -13.55 -6.96
C LYS A 73 -3.49 -13.28 -8.22
N ALA A 74 -4.81 -13.21 -8.10
CA ALA A 74 -5.70 -12.87 -9.21
C ALA A 74 -5.43 -11.44 -9.72
N PHE A 75 -5.27 -10.48 -8.81
CA PHE A 75 -4.90 -9.10 -9.14
C PHE A 75 -3.55 -9.04 -9.86
N LYS A 76 -2.51 -9.69 -9.31
CA LYS A 76 -1.19 -9.79 -9.97
C LYS A 76 -1.31 -10.38 -11.37
N ARG A 77 -2.09 -11.45 -11.54
CA ARG A 77 -2.31 -12.07 -12.85
C ARG A 77 -2.99 -11.09 -13.80
N TRP A 78 -4.08 -10.45 -13.37
CA TRP A 78 -4.79 -9.45 -14.15
C TRP A 78 -3.89 -8.27 -14.57
N VAL A 79 -3.09 -7.73 -13.64
CA VAL A 79 -2.13 -6.65 -13.96
C VAL A 79 -1.13 -7.12 -15.02
N THR A 80 -0.55 -8.31 -14.86
CA THR A 80 0.48 -8.81 -15.80
C THR A 80 -0.07 -9.30 -17.14
N SER A 81 -1.33 -9.74 -17.20
CA SER A 81 -1.95 -10.32 -18.40
C SER A 81 -2.80 -9.33 -19.18
N GLU A 82 -3.41 -8.36 -18.52
CA GLU A 82 -4.31 -7.38 -19.14
C GLU A 82 -3.69 -5.98 -19.11
N VAL A 83 -3.38 -5.46 -17.92
CA VAL A 83 -3.00 -4.05 -17.74
C VAL A 83 -1.66 -3.73 -18.39
N LEU A 84 -0.60 -4.50 -18.08
CA LEU A 84 0.73 -4.24 -18.63
C LEU A 84 0.77 -4.42 -20.16
N PRO A 85 0.16 -5.45 -20.76
CA PRO A 85 0.07 -5.56 -22.22
C PRO A 85 -0.72 -4.42 -22.86
N GLN A 86 -1.81 -3.95 -22.23
CA GLN A 86 -2.56 -2.81 -22.73
C GLN A 86 -1.72 -1.53 -22.72
N ILE A 87 -1.07 -1.20 -21.60
CA ILE A 87 -0.20 -0.02 -21.49
C ILE A 87 0.95 -0.11 -22.50
N ARG A 88 1.57 -1.28 -22.67
CA ARG A 88 2.63 -1.51 -23.66
C ARG A 88 2.14 -1.25 -25.09
N GLN A 89 0.89 -1.59 -25.41
CA GLN A 89 0.32 -1.41 -26.74
C GLN A 89 -0.14 0.03 -26.99
N THR A 90 -0.68 0.71 -25.99
CA THR A 90 -1.20 2.08 -26.15
C THR A 90 -0.13 3.16 -26.01
N GLY A 91 1.05 2.85 -25.47
CA GLY A 91 2.13 3.82 -25.27
C GLY A 91 1.77 4.84 -24.18
N GLY A 92 2.34 4.64 -22.99
CA GLY A 92 2.19 5.59 -21.87
C GLY A 92 2.77 6.96 -22.17
#